data_AF-A0AAX1UE93-F1
#
_entry.id   AF-A0AAX1UE93-F1
#
_cell.length_a   1.000
_cell.length_b   1.000
_cell.length_c   1.000
_cell.angle_alpha   90.00
_cell.angle_beta   90.00
_cell.angle_gamma   90.00
#
_symmetry.space_group_name_H-M   'P 1'
#
loop_
_entity.id
_entity.type
_entity.pdbx_description
1 polymer ?
#
loop_
_entity_poly.entity_id
_entity_poly.type
_entity_poly.pdbx_seq_one_letter_code
_entity_poly.pdbx_strand_id
1 'polypeptide(L)' 'MEPRDYASTPVADSLGLHGMISGLAEDLRDMRAGKISPADGLARAAVAKQIFNGVRLYLTAVKTLEAPARGRQE' A
#
# COMPACT_ATOMS: atom_id res chain seq x y z
N MET A 1 1.06 20.71 17.57
CA MET A 1 1.42 19.62 16.64
C MET A 1 0.45 18.49 16.95
N GLU A 2 -0.53 18.23 16.10
CA GLU A 2 -1.48 17.13 16.36
C GLU A 2 -0.73 15.81 16.56
N PRO A 3 -1.21 14.92 17.46
CA PRO A 3 -0.59 13.64 17.67
C PRO A 3 -0.59 12.88 16.34
N ARG A 4 0.58 12.34 15.94
CA ARG A 4 0.65 11.46 14.77
C ARG A 4 -0.25 10.26 15.06
N ASP A 5 -1.26 10.07 14.23
CA ASP A 5 -2.22 8.98 14.37
C ASP A 5 -1.55 7.64 14.04
N TYR A 6 -1.02 7.00 15.08
CA TYR A 6 -0.39 5.67 15.02
C TYR A 6 -1.41 4.53 14.86
N ALA A 7 -2.72 4.81 14.85
CA ALA A 7 -3.75 3.77 14.64
C ALA A 7 -3.74 3.20 13.22
N SER A 8 -3.04 3.85 12.28
CA SER A 8 -2.90 3.41 10.88
C SER A 8 -1.78 2.39 10.66
N THR A 9 -0.78 2.34 11.54
CA THR A 9 0.38 1.42 11.44
C THR A 9 -0.04 -0.06 11.34
N PRO A 10 -1.01 -0.58 12.13
CA PRO A 10 -1.46 -1.97 12.05
C PRO A 10 -2.07 -2.35 10.69
N VAL A 11 -2.70 -1.38 10.01
CA VAL A 11 -3.36 -1.62 8.72
C VAL A 11 -2.34 -1.66 7.58
N ALA A 12 -1.34 -0.78 7.61
CA ALA A 12 -0.27 -0.79 6.61
C ALA A 12 0.57 -2.07 6.68
N ASP A 13 0.83 -2.58 7.89
CA ASP A 13 1.56 -3.82 8.12
C ASP A 13 0.73 -5.05 7.73
N SER A 14 -0.56 -5.10 8.10
CA SER A 14 -1.43 -6.22 7.73
C SER A 14 -1.68 -6.32 6.21
N LEU A 15 -1.63 -5.19 5.49
CA LEU A 15 -1.74 -5.14 4.04
C LEU A 15 -0.39 -5.32 3.31
N GLY A 16 0.71 -5.53 4.05
CA GLY A 16 2.03 -5.83 3.48
C GLY A 16 2.67 -4.69 2.68
N LEU A 17 2.23 -3.44 2.87
CA LEU A 17 2.66 -2.30 2.07
C LEU A 17 4.16 -2.01 2.18
N HIS A 18 4.71 -2.16 3.39
CA HIS A 18 6.14 -1.95 3.64
C HIS A 18 7.01 -2.91 2.82
N GLY A 19 6.64 -4.19 2.78
CA GLY A 19 7.34 -5.20 2.00
C GLY A 19 7.29 -4.89 0.50
N MET A 20 6.14 -4.44 0.00
CA MET A 20 5.98 -4.08 -1.40
C MET A 20 6.85 -2.89 -1.81
N ILE A 21 6.87 -1.83 -1.00
CA ILE A 21 7.68 -0.64 -1.26
C ILE A 21 9.18 -0.98 -1.20
N SER A 22 9.59 -1.76 -0.20
CA SER A 22 10.97 -2.20 -0.05
C SER A 22 11.41 -3.07 -1.24
N GLY A 23 10.55 -3.96 -1.71
CA GLY A 23 10.79 -4.79 -2.90
C GLY A 23 10.93 -3.96 -4.18
N LEU A 24 10.06 -2.97 -4.41
CA LEU A 24 10.19 -2.06 -5.56
C LEU A 24 11.49 -1.24 -5.51
N ALA A 25 11.93 -0.83 -4.31
CA ALA A 25 13.21 -0.15 -4.16
C ALA A 25 14.40 -1.08 -4.47
N GLU A 26 14.29 -2.36 -4.12
CA GLU A 26 15.30 -3.37 -4.49
C GLU A 26 15.30 -3.62 -6.00
N ASP A 27 14.14 -3.72 -6.65
CA ASP A 27 14.03 -3.85 -8.11
C ASP A 27 14.77 -2.69 -8.83
N LEU A 28 14.72 -1.45 -8.29
CA LEU A 28 15.51 -0.33 -8.83
C LEU A 28 17.03 -0.55 -8.71
N ARG A 29 17.49 -1.13 -7.59
CA ARG A 29 18.91 -1.46 -7.39
C ARG A 29 19.34 -2.61 -8.29
N ASP A 30 18.50 -3.62 -8.45
CA ASP A 30 18.75 -4.77 -9.30
C ASP A 30 18.77 -4.40 -10.78
N MET A 31 17.90 -3.49 -11.21
CA MET A 31 17.98 -2.88 -12.55
C MET A 31 19.30 -2.14 -12.76
N ARG A 32 19.73 -1.34 -11.77
CA ARG A 32 21.01 -0.62 -11.85
C ARG A 32 22.21 -1.57 -11.88
N ALA A 33 22.12 -2.70 -11.17
CA ALA A 33 23.14 -3.73 -11.13
C ALA A 33 23.10 -4.67 -12.35
N GLY A 34 22.12 -4.51 -13.26
CA GLY A 34 21.94 -5.37 -14.43
C GLY A 34 21.44 -6.79 -14.10
N LYS A 35 20.91 -7.03 -12.90
CA LYS A 35 20.36 -8.33 -12.50
C LYS A 35 18.98 -8.61 -13.09
N ILE A 36 18.19 -7.55 -13.32
CA ILE A 36 16.91 -7.60 -14.03
C ILE A 36 16.89 -6.54 -15.12
N SER A 37 16.14 -6.79 -16.19
CA SER A 37 16.00 -5.80 -17.27
C SER A 37 15.03 -4.69 -16.88
N PRO A 38 15.08 -3.52 -17.55
CA PRO A 38 14.07 -2.48 -17.40
C PRO A 38 12.63 -2.98 -17.66
N ALA A 39 12.46 -3.92 -18.59
CA ALA A 39 11.15 -4.52 -18.88
C ALA A 39 10.63 -5.35 -17.70
N ASP A 40 11.51 -6.11 -17.04
CA ASP A 40 11.16 -6.88 -15.83
C ASP A 40 10.73 -5.94 -14.70
N GLY A 41 11.48 -4.87 -14.46
CA GLY A 41 11.14 -3.88 -13.43
C GLY A 41 9.81 -3.18 -13.71
N LEU A 42 9.52 -2.83 -14.97
CA LEU A 42 8.23 -2.26 -15.36
C LEU A 42 7.07 -3.25 -15.15
N ALA A 43 7.26 -4.53 -15.49
CA ALA A 43 6.24 -5.56 -15.27
C ALA A 43 5.93 -5.74 -13.78
N ARG A 44 6.96 -5.79 -12.93
CA ARG A 44 6.81 -5.88 -11.47
C ARG A 44 6.10 -4.64 -10.89
N ALA A 45 6.47 -3.45 -11.34
CA ALA A 45 5.81 -2.20 -10.94
C ALA A 45 4.33 -2.17 -11.37
N ALA A 46 3.98 -2.72 -12.53
CA ALA A 46 2.60 -2.80 -12.99
C ALA A 46 1.74 -3.67 -12.07
N VAL A 47 2.27 -4.79 -11.57
CA VAL A 47 1.59 -5.65 -10.57
C VAL A 47 1.42 -4.91 -9.25
N ALA A 48 2.48 -4.28 -8.73
CA ALA A 48 2.41 -3.51 -7.48
C ALA A 48 1.36 -2.39 -7.55
N LYS A 49 1.23 -1.73 -8.71
CA LYS A 49 0.17 -0.72 -8.94
C LYS A 49 -1.24 -1.29 -8.74
N GLN A 50 -1.51 -2.51 -9.21
CA GLN A 50 -2.83 -3.14 -9.00
C GLN A 50 -3.09 -3.47 -7.55
N ILE A 51 -2.05 -3.88 -6.81
CA ILE A 51 -2.14 -4.14 -5.38
C ILE A 51 -2.46 -2.84 -4.61
N PHE A 52 -1.77 -1.74 -4.92
CA PHE A 52 -2.07 -0.44 -4.32
C PHE A 52 -3.48 0.06 -4.66
N ASN A 53 -3.97 -0.20 -5.87
CA ASN A 53 -5.36 0.09 -6.22
C ASN A 53 -6.34 -0.70 -5.34
N GLY A 54 -6.09 -2.00 -5.10
CA GLY A 54 -6.89 -2.83 -4.22
C GLY A 54 -6.89 -2.33 -2.78
N VAL A 55 -5.72 -1.95 -2.25
CA VAL A 55 -5.59 -1.35 -0.91
C VAL A 55 -6.39 -0.06 -0.78
N ARG A 56 -6.32 0.81 -1.79
CA ARG A 56 -7.11 2.05 -1.83
C ARG A 56 -8.62 1.75 -1.76
N LEU A 57 -9.08 0.76 -2.53
CA LEU A 57 -10.50 0.33 -2.51
C LEU A 57 -10.90 -0.19 -1.13
N TYR A 58 -10.08 -1.04 -0.53
CA TYR A 58 -10.32 -1.56 0.82
C TYR A 58 -10.44 -0.44 1.86
N LEU A 59 -9.48 0.49 1.92
CA LEU A 59 -9.51 1.60 2.87
C LEU A 59 -10.73 2.52 2.65
N THR A 60 -11.13 2.71 1.39
CA THR A 60 -12.33 3.48 1.06
C THR A 60 -13.60 2.77 1.55
N ALA A 61 -13.69 1.45 1.37
CA ALA A 61 -14.81 0.65 1.83
C ALA A 61 -14.91 0.67 3.37
N VAL A 62 -13.80 0.49 4.08
CA VAL A 62 -13.75 0.55 5.55
C VAL A 62 -14.30 1.89 6.06
N LYS A 63 -13.78 3.01 5.54
CA LYS A 63 -14.27 4.35 5.91
C LYS A 63 -15.76 4.54 5.62
N THR A 64 -16.24 4.02 4.48
CA THR A 64 -17.65 4.12 4.08
C THR A 64 -18.55 3.32 5.02
N LEU A 65 -18.11 2.16 5.50
CA LEU A 65 -18.86 1.32 6.43
C LEU A 65 -18.81 1.84 7.88
N GLU A 66 -17.71 2.47 8.29
CA GLU A 66 -17.57 3.08 9.62
C GLU A 66 -18.37 4.38 9.78
N ALA A 67 -18.56 5.15 8.71
CA ALA A 67 -19.33 6.40 8.73
C ALA A 67 -20.77 6.24 9.30
N PRO A 68 -21.60 5.27 8.87
CA PRO A 68 -22.93 5.03 9.45
C PRO A 68 -22.92 4.37 10.84
N ALA A 69 -21.78 3.92 11.37
CA ALA A 69 -21.66 3.36 12.71
C ALA A 69 -21.46 4.44 13.79
N ARG A 70 -20.83 5.57 13.45
CA ARG A 70 -20.72 6.74 14.34
C ARG A 70 -21.97 7.62 14.38
N GLY A 71 -22.90 7.44 13.43
CA GLY A 71 -24.16 8.18 13.34
C GLY A 71 -25.38 7.47 13.94
N ARG A 72 -25.22 6.27 14.52
CA ARG A 72 -26.29 5.53 15.23
C ARG A 72 -25.99 5.44 16.72
N GLN A 73 -26.00 6.60 17.38
CA GLN A 73 -26.21 6.73 18.81
C GLN A 73 -27.33 7.77 18.99
N GLU A 74 -28.56 7.35 18.69
CA GLU A 74 -29.79 8.00 19.16
C GLU A 74 -30.67 6.93 19.79
#